data_AF-A0A6M8W7C2-F1
#
_entry.id   AF-A0A6M8W7C2-F1
#
_cell.length_a   1.000
_cell.length_b   1.000
_cell.length_c   1.000
_cell.angle_alpha   90.00
_cell.angle_beta   90.00
_cell.angle_gamma   90.00
#
_symmetry.space_group_name_H-M   'P 1'
#
loop_
_entity.id
_entity.type
_entity.pdbx_description
1 polymer ?
#
loop_
_entity_poly.entity_id
_entity_poly.type
_entity_poly.pdbx_seq_one_letter_code
_entity_poly.pdbx_strand_id
1 'polypeptide(L)'
;MLLQFFKLLPISILAHAAILAGIFFTSGHLMSTTLAGIYAKTTELTRMLLSLPLFFFFGNFMVAKSYQWFDPGLVTPVNIFNMIILSVLMTVVFFGMKPHWTIIPATLMVAGGCVWVNLLIRQPL
;
A
#
# COMPACT_ATOMS: atom_id res chain seq x y z
N MET A 1 -3.33 21.45 7.48
CA MET A 1 -2.38 20.46 6.91
C MET A 1 -2.14 19.28 7.83
N LEU A 2 -1.60 19.47 9.05
CA LEU A 2 -1.30 18.37 10.00
C LEU A 2 -2.54 17.52 10.38
N LEU A 3 -3.69 18.17 10.65
CA LEU A 3 -4.94 17.47 10.95
C LEU A 3 -5.46 16.61 9.78
N GLN A 4 -5.26 17.08 8.54
CA GLN A 4 -5.65 16.33 7.33
C GLN A 4 -4.73 15.13 7.10
N PHE A 5 -3.44 15.27 7.42
CA PHE A 5 -2.49 14.16 7.41
C PHE A 5 -2.94 13.02 8.34
N PHE A 6 -3.30 13.33 9.59
CA PHE A 6 -3.78 12.30 10.54
C PHE A 6 -5.12 11.67 10.16
N LYS A 7 -5.97 12.37 9.39
CA LYS A 7 -7.23 11.80 8.85
C LYS A 7 -7.00 10.94 7.61
N LEU A 8 -6.03 11.30 6.78
CA LEU A 8 -5.64 10.58 5.57
C LEU A 8 -4.85 9.31 5.88
N LEU A 9 -4.03 9.34 6.93
CA LEU A 9 -3.13 8.25 7.29
C LEU A 9 -3.87 6.90 7.49
N PRO A 10 -4.96 6.79 8.29
CA PRO A 10 -5.68 5.53 8.46
C PRO A 10 -6.30 5.01 7.17
N ILE A 11 -6.88 5.89 6.35
CA ILE A 11 -7.50 5.53 5.06
C ILE A 11 -6.45 4.97 4.12
N SER A 12 -5.30 5.63 4.05
CA SER A 12 -4.18 5.24 3.20
C SER A 12 -3.53 3.94 3.70
N ILE A 13 -3.39 3.73 5.01
CA ILE A 13 -2.91 2.48 5.59
C ILE A 13 -3.86 1.33 5.25
N LEU A 14 -5.17 1.51 5.45
CA LEU A 14 -6.17 0.48 5.12
C LEU A 14 -6.17 0.13 3.62
N ALA A 15 -6.06 1.14 2.76
CA ALA A 15 -5.99 0.95 1.32
C ALA A 15 -4.78 0.08 0.93
N HIS A 16 -3.60 0.38 1.46
CA HIS A 16 -2.38 -0.36 1.16
C HIS A 16 -2.34 -1.74 1.83
N ALA A 17 -2.89 -1.87 3.04
CA ALA A 17 -3.05 -3.16 3.70
C ALA A 17 -3.94 -4.10 2.88
N ALA A 18 -5.03 -3.59 2.30
CA ALA A 18 -5.89 -4.37 1.40
C ALA A 18 -5.13 -4.79 0.12
N ILE A 19 -4.40 -3.87 -0.52
CA ILE A 19 -3.60 -4.18 -1.72
C ILE A 19 -2.55 -5.25 -1.41
N LEU A 20 -1.81 -5.11 -0.31
CA LEU A 20 -0.82 -6.09 0.13
C LEU A 20 -1.46 -7.43 0.46
N ALA A 21 -2.61 -7.45 1.14
CA ALA A 21 -3.36 -8.68 1.39
C ALA A 21 -3.72 -9.38 0.07
N GLY A 22 -4.11 -8.64 -0.96
CA GLY A 22 -4.31 -9.17 -2.31
C GLY A 22 -3.06 -9.86 -2.88
N ILE A 23 -1.90 -9.22 -2.78
CA ILE A 23 -0.60 -9.76 -3.25
C ILE A 23 -0.20 -11.03 -2.47
N PHE A 24 -0.40 -11.05 -1.15
CA PHE A 24 -0.10 -12.23 -0.35
C PHE A 24 -1.12 -13.35 -0.58
N PHE A 25 -2.37 -13.02 -0.88
CA PHE A 25 -3.40 -14.01 -1.19
C PHE A 25 -3.13 -14.71 -2.53
N THR A 26 -2.74 -13.97 -3.58
CA THR A 26 -2.39 -14.58 -4.87
C THR A 26 -1.25 -15.57 -4.75
N SER A 27 -0.20 -15.18 -4.00
CA SER A 27 0.96 -16.03 -3.73
C SER A 27 0.73 -17.14 -2.70
N GLY A 28 -0.44 -17.21 -2.06
CA GLY A 28 -0.77 -18.25 -1.07
C GLY A 28 -0.11 -18.09 0.31
N HIS A 29 0.43 -16.90 0.59
CA HIS A 29 1.12 -16.58 1.84
C HIS A 29 0.24 -15.82 2.84
N LEU A 30 -0.90 -15.28 2.42
CA LEU A 30 -1.83 -14.60 3.32
C LEU A 30 -2.46 -15.63 4.27
N MET A 31 -2.22 -15.55 5.58
CA MET A 31 -2.83 -16.46 6.59
C MET A 31 -2.78 -17.94 6.18
N SER A 32 -1.58 -18.44 5.85
CA SER A 32 -1.35 -19.76 5.25
C SER A 32 -2.00 -20.93 5.99
N THR A 33 -2.13 -20.85 7.31
CA THR A 33 -2.80 -21.87 8.15
C THR A 33 -4.33 -21.79 8.07
N THR A 34 -4.90 -20.60 8.14
CA THR A 34 -6.36 -20.39 8.13
C THR A 34 -6.96 -20.55 6.74
N LEU A 35 -6.25 -20.15 5.68
CA LEU A 35 -6.71 -20.21 4.29
C LEU A 35 -6.17 -21.44 3.55
N ALA A 36 -5.52 -22.39 4.24
CA ALA A 36 -4.94 -23.60 3.67
C ALA A 36 -5.93 -24.37 2.77
N GLY A 37 -7.19 -24.52 3.22
CA GLY A 37 -8.22 -25.22 2.45
C GLY A 37 -8.62 -24.50 1.16
N ILE A 38 -8.53 -23.17 1.12
CA ILE A 38 -8.76 -22.38 -0.09
C ILE A 38 -7.55 -22.52 -1.02
N TYR A 39 -6.34 -22.45 -0.49
CA TYR A 39 -5.10 -22.58 -1.27
C TYR A 39 -4.92 -23.96 -1.89
N ALA A 40 -5.38 -25.00 -1.21
CA ALA A 40 -5.40 -26.36 -1.77
C ALA A 40 -6.38 -26.54 -2.93
N LYS A 41 -7.46 -25.73 -2.98
CA LYS A 41 -8.55 -25.83 -3.98
C LYS A 41 -8.46 -24.81 -5.10
N THR A 42 -7.54 -23.86 -5.01
CA THR A 42 -7.43 -22.75 -5.97
C THR A 42 -6.06 -22.77 -6.62
N THR A 43 -6.00 -22.45 -7.91
CA THR A 43 -4.72 -22.20 -8.60
C THR A 43 -4.33 -20.73 -8.38
N GLU A 44 -3.08 -20.39 -8.68
CA GLU A 44 -2.60 -19.00 -8.64
C GLU A 44 -3.47 -18.07 -9.50
N LEU A 45 -3.84 -18.50 -10.71
CA LEU A 45 -4.71 -17.76 -11.61
C LEU A 45 -6.09 -17.51 -10.98
N THR A 46 -6.71 -18.53 -10.37
CA THR A 46 -8.00 -18.37 -9.68
C THR A 46 -7.88 -17.41 -8.50
N ARG A 47 -6.79 -17.49 -7.71
CA ARG A 47 -6.56 -16.55 -6.59
C ARG A 47 -6.34 -15.13 -7.08
N MET A 48 -5.69 -14.94 -8.23
CA MET A 48 -5.54 -13.64 -8.87
C MET A 48 -6.90 -13.06 -9.31
N LEU A 49 -7.75 -13.88 -9.93
CA LEU A 49 -9.08 -13.44 -10.33
C LEU A 49 -9.97 -13.12 -9.12
N LEU A 50 -9.83 -13.86 -8.02
CA LEU A 50 -10.55 -13.59 -6.78
C LEU A 50 -10.00 -12.37 -6.02
N SER A 51 -8.68 -12.13 -6.07
CA SER A 51 -8.07 -11.00 -5.35
C SER A 51 -8.41 -9.65 -5.98
N LEU A 52 -8.71 -9.62 -7.29
CA LEU A 52 -9.15 -8.43 -8.00
C LEU A 52 -10.38 -7.77 -7.33
N PRO A 53 -11.55 -8.43 -7.21
CA PRO A 53 -12.71 -7.82 -6.57
C PRO A 53 -12.60 -7.77 -5.04
N LEU A 54 -11.93 -8.74 -4.39
CA LEU A 54 -11.91 -8.83 -2.93
C LEU A 54 -10.95 -7.82 -2.27
N PHE A 55 -9.77 -7.62 -2.87
CA PHE A 55 -8.69 -6.87 -2.23
C PHE A 55 -8.27 -5.67 -3.05
N PHE A 56 -7.94 -5.88 -4.32
CA PHE A 56 -7.41 -4.80 -5.17
C PHE A 56 -8.47 -3.74 -5.48
N PHE A 57 -9.72 -4.13 -5.75
CA PHE A 57 -10.79 -3.18 -6.00
C PHE A 57 -11.04 -2.30 -4.78
N PHE A 58 -11.18 -2.90 -3.58
CA PHE A 58 -11.38 -2.16 -2.35
C PHE A 58 -10.20 -1.22 -2.06
N GLY A 59 -8.97 -1.71 -2.17
CA GLY A 59 -7.77 -0.90 -1.95
C GLY A 59 -7.68 0.29 -2.90
N ASN A 60 -7.87 0.05 -4.20
CA ASN A 60 -7.85 1.11 -5.21
C ASN A 60 -9.03 2.07 -5.08
N PHE A 61 -10.21 1.59 -4.67
CA PHE A 61 -11.36 2.44 -4.38
C PHE A 61 -11.07 3.40 -3.22
N MET A 62 -10.42 2.92 -2.15
CA MET A 62 -10.02 3.74 -1.02
C MET A 62 -8.93 4.76 -1.40
N VAL A 63 -8.00 4.40 -2.27
CA VAL A 63 -7.03 5.35 -2.86
C VAL A 63 -7.75 6.40 -3.71
N ALA A 64 -8.69 6.01 -4.57
CA ALA A 64 -9.45 6.96 -5.37
C ALA A 64 -10.26 7.91 -4.49
N LYS A 65 -10.88 7.41 -3.42
CA LYS A 65 -11.60 8.23 -2.43
C LYS A 65 -10.69 9.17 -1.67
N SER A 66 -9.46 8.78 -1.36
CA SER A 66 -8.52 9.70 -0.70
C SER A 66 -8.14 10.89 -1.60
N TYR A 67 -7.99 10.68 -2.91
CA TYR A 67 -7.80 11.76 -3.88
C TYR A 67 -9.05 12.65 -4.09
N GLN A 68 -10.25 12.15 -3.81
CA GLN A 68 -11.49 12.96 -3.85
C GLN A 68 -11.70 13.78 -2.58
N TRP A 69 -11.30 13.27 -1.42
CA TRP A 69 -11.56 13.89 -0.12
C TRP A 69 -10.44 14.80 0.39
N PHE A 70 -9.22 14.65 -0.13
CA PHE A 70 -8.04 15.37 0.34
C PHE A 70 -7.26 15.98 -0.82
N ASP A 71 -6.44 16.99 -0.50
CA ASP A 71 -5.57 17.63 -1.48
C ASP A 71 -4.60 16.59 -2.09
N PRO A 72 -4.57 16.41 -3.43
CA PRO A 72 -3.70 15.41 -4.05
C PRO A 72 -2.19 15.63 -3.77
N GLY A 73 -1.77 16.85 -3.46
CA GLY A 73 -0.39 17.20 -3.10
C GLY A 73 -0.02 16.70 -1.71
N LEU A 74 -1.01 16.43 -0.84
CA LEU A 74 -0.84 15.73 0.41
C LEU A 74 -1.03 14.20 0.23
N VAL A 75 -1.98 13.79 -0.60
CA VAL A 75 -2.33 12.37 -0.81
C VAL A 75 -1.18 11.56 -1.41
N THR A 76 -0.54 12.10 -2.46
CA THR A 76 0.56 11.41 -3.13
C THR A 76 1.74 11.08 -2.19
N PRO A 77 2.31 12.05 -1.43
CA PRO A 77 3.35 11.75 -0.44
C PRO A 77 2.95 10.68 0.56
N VAL A 78 1.76 10.81 1.14
CA VAL A 78 1.29 9.95 2.23
C VAL A 78 1.03 8.53 1.72
N ASN A 79 0.49 8.38 0.51
CA ASN A 79 0.33 7.07 -0.11
C ASN A 79 1.67 6.39 -0.34
N ILE A 80 2.65 7.10 -0.88
CA ILE A 80 3.97 6.52 -1.17
C ILE A 80 4.70 6.15 0.11
N PHE A 81 4.68 7.03 1.11
CA PHE A 81 5.22 6.75 2.44
C PHE A 81 4.58 5.50 3.07
N ASN A 82 3.25 5.41 3.05
CA ASN A 82 2.52 4.26 3.62
C ASN A 82 2.77 2.97 2.84
N MET A 83 2.82 3.02 1.51
CA MET A 83 3.14 1.87 0.67
C MET A 83 4.49 1.26 1.06
N ILE A 84 5.51 2.11 1.22
CA ILE A 84 6.86 1.65 1.53
C ILE A 84 6.92 1.13 2.96
N ILE A 85 6.37 1.86 3.96
CA ILE A 85 6.34 1.40 5.35
C ILE A 85 5.65 0.04 5.47
N LEU A 86 4.48 -0.12 4.85
CA LEU A 86 3.75 -1.38 4.93
C LEU A 86 4.49 -2.50 4.21
N SER A 87 5.13 -2.24 3.06
CA SER A 87 5.95 -3.24 2.37
C SER A 87 7.17 -3.68 3.19
N VAL A 88 7.81 -2.74 3.89
CA VAL A 88 8.92 -3.03 4.81
C VAL A 88 8.41 -3.84 6.01
N LEU A 89 7.34 -3.39 6.66
CA LEU A 89 6.72 -4.11 7.79
C LEU A 89 6.34 -5.54 7.40
N MET A 90 5.73 -5.73 6.23
CA MET A 90 5.40 -7.06 5.73
C MET A 90 6.66 -7.91 5.49
N THR A 91 7.71 -7.33 4.90
CA THR A 91 9.01 -8.01 4.72
C THR A 91 9.61 -8.47 6.05
N VAL A 92 9.56 -7.62 7.08
CA VAL A 92 10.07 -7.96 8.42
C VAL A 92 9.22 -9.04 9.08
N VAL A 93 7.90 -8.87 9.09
CA VAL A 93 6.97 -9.70 9.84
C VAL A 93 6.78 -11.07 9.19
N PHE A 94 6.63 -11.13 7.87
CA PHE A 94 6.33 -12.38 7.17
C PHE A 94 7.56 -13.13 6.68
N PHE A 95 8.60 -12.42 6.25
CA PHE A 95 9.82 -13.07 5.73
C PHE A 95 10.94 -13.15 6.77
N GLY A 96 10.76 -12.56 7.97
CA GLY A 96 11.77 -12.55 9.03
C GLY A 96 13.06 -11.83 8.64
N MET A 97 13.04 -11.07 7.54
CA MET A 97 14.20 -10.37 7.04
C MET A 97 14.42 -9.09 7.84
N LYS A 98 15.64 -8.87 8.32
CA LYS A 98 16.00 -7.59 8.94
C LYS A 98 16.19 -6.56 7.83
N PRO A 99 15.35 -5.51 7.75
CA PRO A 99 15.50 -4.50 6.72
C PRO A 99 16.82 -3.78 6.95
N HIS A 100 17.59 -3.60 5.88
CA HIS A 100 18.84 -2.86 5.97
C HIS A 100 18.51 -1.41 6.39
N TRP A 101 19.29 -0.85 7.32
CA TRP A 101 19.04 0.49 7.88
C TRP A 101 18.94 1.59 6.82
N THR A 102 19.51 1.38 5.63
CA THR A 102 19.42 2.27 4.48
C THR A 102 18.02 2.38 3.86
N ILE A 103 17.12 1.43 4.14
CA ILE A 103 15.74 1.48 3.65
C ILE A 103 15.00 2.70 4.20
N ILE A 104 15.22 3.07 5.46
CA ILE A 104 14.56 4.22 6.08
C ILE A 104 14.91 5.54 5.36
N PRO A 105 16.19 5.94 5.19
CA PRO A 105 16.52 7.15 4.46
C PRO A 105 16.15 7.07 2.97
N ALA A 106 16.27 5.89 2.33
CA ALA A 106 15.83 5.72 0.94
C ALA A 106 14.31 5.97 0.79
N THR A 107 13.51 5.48 1.73
CA THR A 107 12.05 5.69 1.77
C THR A 107 11.71 7.17 1.92
N LEU A 108 12.40 7.87 2.82
CA LEU A 108 12.21 9.30 3.03
C LEU A 108 12.63 10.11 1.80
N MET A 109 13.72 9.73 1.13
CA MET A 109 14.14 10.36 -0.13
C MET A 109 13.13 10.14 -1.26
N VAL A 110 12.57 8.93 -1.40
CA VAL A 110 11.53 8.65 -2.40
C VAL A 110 10.26 9.44 -2.10
N ALA A 111 9.80 9.45 -0.85
CA ALA A 111 8.64 10.24 -0.45
C ALA A 111 8.86 11.74 -0.71
N GLY A 112 10.03 12.27 -0.36
CA GLY A 112 10.43 13.66 -0.64
C GLY A 112 10.52 13.97 -2.13
N GLY A 113 11.08 13.07 -2.94
CA GLY A 113 11.14 13.19 -4.40
C GLY A 113 9.75 13.21 -5.04
N CYS A 114 8.82 12.39 -4.55
CA CYS A 114 7.46 12.39 -5.05
C CYS A 114 6.67 13.64 -4.63
N VAL A 115 6.93 14.21 -3.45
CA VAL A 115 6.41 15.54 -3.07
C VAL A 115 6.96 16.60 -4.03
N TRP A 116 8.26 16.60 -4.28
CA TRP A 116 8.93 17.55 -5.15
C TRP A 116 8.39 17.51 -6.58
N VAL A 117 8.25 16.31 -7.17
CA VAL A 117 7.65 16.11 -8.49
C VAL A 117 6.20 16.60 -8.52
N ASN A 118 5.41 16.31 -7.47
CA ASN A 118 4.03 16.78 -7.38
C ASN A 118 3.93 18.31 -7.32
N LEU A 119 4.84 18.97 -6.58
CA LEU A 119 4.94 20.43 -6.54
C LEU A 119 5.33 21.02 -7.90
N LEU A 120 6.29 20.42 -8.61
CA LEU A 120 6.71 20.87 -9.95
C LEU A 120 5.57 20.79 -10.97
N ILE A 121 4.77 19.70 -10.94
CA ILE A 121 3.65 19.51 -11.87
C ILE A 121 2.51 20.52 -11.60
N ARG A 122 2.40 21.02 -10.37
CA ARG A 122 1.33 21.93 -9.94
C ARG A 122 1.62 23.41 -10.11
N GLN A 123 2.87 23.78 -10.38
CA GLN A 123 3.18 25.16 -10.71
C GLN A 123 2.77 25.44 -12.16
N PRO A 124 1.87 26.41 -12.44
CA PRO A 124 1.77 26.92 -13.78
C PRO A 124 3.12 27.55 -14.15
N LEU A 125 3.69 27.11 -15.27
CA LEU A 125 4.83 27.77 -15.90
C LEU A 125 4.50 29.24 -16.20
#